data_AF-A0A9P0JHY5-F1
#
_entry.id   AF-A0A9P0JHY5-F1
#
_cell.length_a   1.000
_cell.length_b   1.000
_cell.length_c   1.000
_cell.angle_alpha   90.00
_cell.angle_beta   90.00
_cell.angle_gamma   90.00
#
_symmetry.space_group_name_H-M   'P 1'
#
loop_
_entity.id
_entity.type
_entity.pdbx_description
1 polymer ?
#
loop_
_entity_poly.entity_id
_entity_poly.type
_entity_poly.pdbx_seq_one_letter_code
_entity_poly.pdbx_strand_id
1 'polypeptide(L)'
;MGISMRTVSRIFRESKENRKPVDQEDQAASKTKKYKPREKTKTADLPDAVKMEVKNAIYNMYSEKRHVTIKTLKEELDVKQIVDISKMSLCCLLPLIGFQYKQEDNRKALMEKSSVVALRAEFLRKYNENGNSPFKRTVVFLDETWIFAKGNRKRSWQDGSVKGTRKPGGFEGKRCIVLHAGHSGGFVENASLIYGTASKLADYHGDMNGDISLKWVKEKLVPNLEEPCLIVMDNASYHSVLVEKQQYHLGQKPRSYSGWRETTLILRGTNLKVSS
;
A
#
# COMPACT_ATOMS: atom_id res chain seq x y z
N MET A 1 43.61 9.17 7.23
CA MET A 1 43.00 9.52 8.52
C MET A 1 44.12 9.81 9.51
N GLY A 2 44.27 11.06 9.95
CA GLY A 2 45.32 11.46 10.88
C GLY A 2 44.78 11.60 12.29
N ILE A 3 45.50 11.08 13.28
CA ILE A 3 45.18 11.31 14.70
C ILE A 3 45.48 12.78 15.00
N SER A 4 44.52 13.48 15.62
CA SER A 4 44.67 14.90 15.97
C SER A 4 45.88 15.13 16.88
N MET A 5 46.64 16.19 16.63
CA MET A 5 47.74 16.64 17.49
C MET A 5 47.31 16.82 18.96
N ARG A 6 46.04 17.20 19.21
CA ARG A 6 45.50 17.31 20.57
C ARG A 6 45.45 15.95 21.28
N THR A 7 45.14 14.89 20.55
CA THR A 7 45.12 13.53 21.08
C THR A 7 46.53 13.06 21.39
N VAL A 8 47.49 13.34 20.49
CA VAL A 8 48.90 13.02 20.70
C VAL A 8 49.44 13.75 21.95
N SER A 9 49.21 15.05 22.06
CA SER A 9 49.63 15.83 23.24
C SER A 9 48.98 15.34 24.54
N ARG A 10 47.72 14.87 24.49
CA ARG A 10 47.05 14.33 25.68
C ARG A 10 47.68 13.01 26.13
N ILE A 11 48.00 12.12 25.19
CA ILE A 11 48.68 10.84 25.47
C ILE A 11 50.07 11.11 26.05
N PHE A 12 50.83 12.04 25.48
CA PHE A 12 52.14 12.43 26.00
C PHE A 12 52.06 12.99 27.43
N ARG A 13 51.04 13.81 27.72
CA ARG A 13 50.81 14.35 29.07
C ARG A 13 50.45 13.25 30.07
N GLU A 14 49.51 12.38 29.72
CA GLU A 14 49.11 11.24 30.56
C GLU A 14 50.27 10.25 30.79
N SER A 15 51.18 10.11 29.83
CA SER A 15 52.41 9.31 29.95
C SER A 15 53.45 9.96 30.86
N LYS A 16 53.60 11.29 30.77
CA LYS A 16 54.55 12.05 31.60
C LYS A 16 54.11 12.11 33.07
N GLU A 17 52.80 12.22 33.33
CA GLU A 17 52.25 12.17 34.70
C GLU A 17 52.35 10.80 35.36
N ASN A 18 52.47 9.70 34.59
CA ASN A 18 52.57 8.33 35.12
C ASN A 18 54.00 7.80 35.25
N ARG A 19 55.04 8.58 34.94
CA ARG A 19 56.44 8.17 35.17
C ARG A 19 56.83 8.36 36.64
N LYS A 20 56.77 7.29 37.43
CA LYS A 20 57.58 7.15 38.65
C LYS A 20 59.01 6.68 38.28
N PRO A 21 60.04 6.99 39.08
CA PRO A 21 61.38 6.43 38.87
C PRO A 21 61.32 4.90 38.95
N VAL A 22 62.04 4.26 38.03
CA VAL A 22 62.20 2.82 37.95
C VAL A 22 62.97 2.37 39.18
N ASP A 23 62.34 1.61 40.05
CA ASP A 23 62.89 0.41 40.70
C ASP A 23 61.72 -0.36 41.33
N GLN A 24 61.73 -1.68 41.09
CA GLN A 24 60.79 -2.74 41.50
C GLN A 24 59.63 -3.05 40.54
N GLU A 25 59.69 -4.29 40.05
CA GLU A 25 58.64 -5.01 39.33
C GLU A 25 57.32 -4.88 40.09
N ASP A 26 56.28 -4.34 39.44
CA ASP A 26 54.92 -4.74 39.77
C ASP A 26 53.92 -4.37 38.67
N GLN A 27 53.18 -5.40 38.27
CA GLN A 27 51.97 -5.48 37.46
C GLN A 27 51.44 -4.18 36.86
N ALA A 28 51.49 -4.11 35.53
CA ALA A 28 50.76 -3.13 34.73
C ALA A 28 49.24 -3.30 34.94
N ALA A 29 48.70 -2.65 35.98
CA ALA A 29 47.26 -2.49 36.15
C ALA A 29 46.73 -1.63 35.00
N SER A 30 46.25 -2.28 33.95
CA SER A 30 45.46 -1.67 32.89
C SER A 30 44.24 -0.98 33.53
N LYS A 31 44.31 0.34 33.70
CA LYS A 31 43.15 1.16 34.07
C LYS A 31 42.21 1.22 32.87
N THR A 32 41.45 0.16 32.63
CA THR A 32 40.28 0.21 31.74
C THR A 32 39.34 1.29 32.26
N LYS A 33 39.18 2.38 31.50
CA LYS A 33 38.11 3.36 31.74
C LYS A 33 36.80 2.58 31.79
N LYS A 34 36.19 2.48 32.98
CA LYS A 34 34.85 1.90 33.14
C LYS A 34 33.91 2.70 32.25
N TYR A 35 33.49 2.11 31.14
CA TYR A 35 32.43 2.67 30.32
C TYR A 35 31.18 2.68 31.20
N LYS A 36 30.74 3.85 31.68
CA LYS A 36 29.46 3.93 32.38
C LYS A 36 28.39 3.49 31.37
N PRO A 37 27.56 2.47 31.67
CA PRO A 37 26.41 2.16 30.84
C PRO A 37 25.59 3.44 30.69
N ARG A 38 25.21 3.76 29.46
CA ARG A 38 24.33 4.91 29.20
C ARG A 38 23.07 4.69 30.05
N GLU A 39 22.75 5.62 30.95
CA GLU A 39 21.51 5.57 31.73
C GLU A 39 20.35 5.35 30.76
N LYS A 40 19.45 4.42 31.10
CA LYS A 40 18.28 4.12 30.28
C LYS A 40 17.54 5.44 30.01
N THR A 41 17.11 5.65 28.77
CA THR A 41 16.28 6.81 28.43
C THR A 41 15.04 6.79 29.31
N LYS A 42 14.66 7.93 29.93
CA LYS A 42 13.46 8.11 30.79
C LYS A 42 12.18 7.44 30.27
N THR A 43 12.12 7.21 28.97
CA THR A 43 11.05 6.53 28.25
C THR A 43 10.93 5.03 28.50
N ALA A 44 12.01 4.33 28.84
CA ALA A 44 11.98 2.90 29.15
C ALA A 44 11.36 2.63 30.54
N ASP A 45 11.58 3.57 31.47
CA ASP A 45 11.14 3.49 32.87
C ASP A 45 9.69 3.96 33.07
N LEU A 46 8.97 4.32 31.99
CA LEU A 46 7.56 4.65 32.07
C LEU A 46 6.74 3.45 32.56
N PRO A 47 5.76 3.65 33.47
CA PRO A 47 4.86 2.59 33.91
C PRO A 47 4.12 1.93 32.75
N ASP A 48 3.87 0.63 32.84
CA ASP A 48 3.20 -0.11 31.77
C ASP A 48 1.76 0.39 31.52
N ALA A 49 1.09 0.90 32.55
CA ALA A 49 -0.20 1.58 32.41
C ALA A 49 -0.12 2.77 31.44
N VAL A 50 0.89 3.64 31.60
CA VAL A 50 1.11 4.80 30.72
C VAL A 50 1.47 4.35 29.30
N LYS A 51 2.31 3.32 29.17
CA LYS A 51 2.64 2.72 27.86
C LYS A 51 1.37 2.22 27.15
N MET A 52 0.45 1.58 27.88
CA MET A 52 -0.83 1.11 27.35
C MET A 52 -1.76 2.26 26.95
N GLU A 53 -1.81 3.35 27.70
CA GLU A 53 -2.57 4.55 27.31
C GLU A 53 -2.04 5.18 26.02
N VAL A 54 -0.72 5.22 25.83
CA VAL A 54 -0.13 5.66 24.56
C VAL A 54 -0.55 4.76 23.40
N LYS A 55 -0.60 3.43 23.59
CA LYS A 55 -1.13 2.50 22.57
C LYS A 55 -2.59 2.79 22.25
N ASN A 56 -3.42 2.97 23.28
CA ASN A 56 -4.84 3.25 23.13
C ASN A 56 -5.09 4.58 22.41
N ALA A 57 -4.28 5.62 22.66
CA ALA A 57 -4.34 6.87 21.91
C ALA A 57 -4.12 6.64 20.41
N ILE A 58 -3.12 5.83 20.03
CA ILE A 58 -2.85 5.46 18.63
C ILE A 58 -4.05 4.70 18.02
N TYR A 59 -4.58 3.71 18.72
CA TYR A 59 -5.74 2.95 18.23
C TYR A 59 -6.98 3.83 18.07
N ASN A 60 -7.22 4.76 18.99
CA ASN A 60 -8.35 5.70 18.90
C ASN A 60 -8.20 6.63 17.70
N MET A 61 -7.02 7.21 17.48
CA MET A 61 -6.72 8.00 16.28
C MET A 61 -7.00 7.19 14.99
N TYR A 62 -6.64 5.90 14.95
CA TYR A 62 -6.95 5.05 13.80
C TYR A 62 -8.44 4.73 13.67
N SER A 63 -9.16 4.53 14.77
CA SER A 63 -10.61 4.33 14.77
C SER A 63 -11.36 5.54 14.20
N GLU A 64 -10.86 6.74 14.48
CA GLU A 64 -11.31 8.04 13.96
C GLU A 64 -10.80 8.35 12.54
N LYS A 65 -10.11 7.41 11.88
CA LYS A 65 -9.49 7.58 10.55
C LYS A 65 -8.45 8.72 10.48
N ARG A 66 -7.92 9.17 11.63
CA ARG A 66 -6.86 10.18 11.70
C ARG A 66 -5.49 9.55 11.43
N HIS A 67 -4.60 10.36 10.87
CA HIS A 67 -3.23 9.94 10.60
C HIS A 67 -2.33 10.21 11.81
N VAL A 68 -1.59 9.20 12.22
CA VAL A 68 -0.68 9.25 13.36
C VAL A 68 0.72 9.58 12.88
N THR A 69 1.20 10.76 13.24
CA THR A 69 2.61 11.17 13.15
C THR A 69 3.15 11.36 14.57
N ILE A 70 4.47 11.45 14.72
CA ILE A 70 5.07 11.82 16.03
C ILE A 70 4.53 13.17 16.51
N LYS A 71 4.35 14.14 15.61
CA LYS A 71 3.81 15.47 15.93
C LYS A 71 2.36 15.37 16.43
N THR A 72 1.48 14.78 15.63
CA THR A 72 0.05 14.69 15.94
C THR A 72 -0.22 13.78 17.15
N LEU A 73 0.58 12.73 17.34
CA LEU A 73 0.50 11.90 18.55
C LEU A 73 0.95 12.68 19.78
N LYS A 74 2.05 13.45 19.71
CA LYS A 74 2.47 14.30 20.83
C LYS A 74 1.39 15.31 21.22
N GLU A 75 0.80 15.99 20.25
CA GLU A 75 -0.32 16.92 20.48
C GLU A 75 -1.51 16.22 21.16
N GLU A 76 -1.87 15.01 20.70
CA GLU A 76 -2.93 14.21 21.31
C GLU A 76 -2.63 13.81 22.76
N LEU A 77 -1.39 13.37 23.03
CA LEU A 77 -0.94 12.96 24.36
C LEU A 77 -0.89 14.14 25.33
N ASP A 78 -0.55 15.33 24.84
CA ASP A 78 -0.51 16.57 25.63
C ASP A 78 -1.93 17.04 26.00
N VAL A 79 -2.85 17.05 25.03
CA VAL A 79 -4.26 17.39 25.27
C VAL A 79 -4.90 16.43 26.28
N LYS A 80 -4.59 15.13 26.17
CA LYS A 80 -5.10 14.11 27.09
C LYS A 80 -4.31 14.00 28.39
N GLN A 81 -3.23 14.76 28.54
CA GLN A 81 -2.33 14.74 29.70
C GLN A 81 -1.86 13.31 30.08
N ILE A 82 -1.65 12.45 29.08
CA ILE A 82 -1.26 11.04 29.29
C ILE A 82 0.19 10.96 29.76
N VAL A 83 1.07 11.71 29.11
CA VAL A 83 2.51 11.67 29.41
C VAL A 83 3.21 12.94 28.92
N ASP A 84 4.02 13.55 29.78
CA ASP A 84 4.87 14.68 29.39
C ASP A 84 6.27 14.21 28.95
N ILE A 85 6.42 13.99 27.63
CA ILE A 85 7.69 13.62 27.01
C ILE A 85 7.96 14.41 25.74
N SER A 86 9.24 14.58 25.39
CA SER A 86 9.63 15.20 24.12
C SER A 86 9.30 14.33 22.91
N LYS A 87 9.21 14.94 21.71
CA LYS A 87 9.04 14.21 20.44
C LYS A 87 10.12 13.14 20.22
N MET A 88 11.36 13.44 20.59
CA MET A 88 12.48 12.48 20.50
C MET A 88 12.28 11.30 21.43
N SER A 89 11.81 11.55 22.66
CA SER A 89 11.47 10.48 23.59
C SER A 89 10.33 9.63 23.03
N LEU A 90 9.27 10.25 22.47
CA LEU A 90 8.18 9.52 21.82
C LEU A 90 8.67 8.64 20.67
N CYS A 91 9.62 9.11 19.84
CA CYS A 91 10.25 8.29 18.81
C CYS A 91 10.97 7.06 19.38
N CYS A 92 11.59 7.17 20.55
CA CYS A 92 12.21 6.05 21.24
C CYS A 92 11.18 5.13 21.91
N LEU A 93 10.06 5.69 22.40
CA LEU A 93 9.00 4.94 23.07
C LEU A 93 8.28 3.99 22.12
N LEU A 94 7.94 4.45 20.90
CA LEU A 94 7.11 3.66 19.98
C LEU A 94 7.69 2.27 19.67
N PRO A 95 8.98 2.11 19.31
CA PRO A 95 9.59 0.79 19.18
C PRO A 95 9.57 -0.03 20.46
N LEU A 96 9.77 0.59 21.63
CA LEU A 96 9.76 -0.10 22.93
C LEU A 96 8.38 -0.69 23.25
N ILE A 97 7.31 -0.04 22.83
CA ILE A 97 5.93 -0.54 23.01
C ILE A 97 5.46 -1.41 21.83
N GLY A 98 6.35 -1.74 20.89
CA GLY A 98 6.11 -2.67 19.79
C GLY A 98 5.68 -2.03 18.47
N PHE A 99 5.57 -0.69 18.39
CA PHE A 99 5.19 0.00 17.17
C PHE A 99 6.38 0.25 16.24
N GLN A 100 6.19 -0.06 14.96
CA GLN A 100 7.16 0.19 13.89
C GLN A 100 6.49 1.00 12.78
N TYR A 101 7.23 1.96 12.22
CA TYR A 101 6.77 2.72 11.06
C TYR A 101 7.08 1.95 9.77
N LYS A 102 6.07 1.28 9.21
CA LYS A 102 6.24 0.40 8.05
C LYS A 102 5.13 0.57 7.03
N GLN A 103 5.33 -0.04 5.86
CA GLN A 103 4.31 -0.06 4.81
C GLN A 103 3.06 -0.79 5.30
N GLU A 104 1.89 -0.26 4.95
CA GLU A 104 0.61 -0.87 5.27
C GLU A 104 0.46 -2.21 4.54
N ASP A 105 0.09 -3.23 5.31
CA ASP A 105 -0.24 -4.54 4.79
C ASP A 105 -1.70 -4.86 5.13
N ASN A 106 -2.59 -4.44 4.23
CA ASN A 106 -4.03 -4.67 4.35
C ASN A 106 -4.41 -6.12 4.04
N ARG A 107 -3.47 -6.98 3.63
CA ARG A 107 -3.73 -8.39 3.30
C ARG A 107 -3.82 -9.27 4.54
N LYS A 108 -3.40 -8.76 5.71
CA LYS A 108 -3.45 -9.49 6.98
C LYS A 108 -4.85 -9.95 7.41
N ALA A 109 -5.90 -9.36 6.85
CA ALA A 109 -7.30 -9.68 7.17
C ALA A 109 -8.04 -10.43 6.06
N LEU A 110 -7.38 -10.76 4.94
CA LEU A 110 -8.04 -11.34 3.76
C LEU A 110 -7.58 -12.77 3.52
N MET A 111 -8.51 -13.72 3.59
CA MET A 111 -8.32 -15.09 3.11
C MET A 111 -8.99 -15.25 1.74
N GLU A 112 -8.29 -15.87 0.78
CA GLU A 112 -8.84 -16.18 -0.54
C GLU A 112 -9.90 -17.27 -0.41
N LYS A 113 -11.08 -17.09 -1.03
CA LYS A 113 -12.11 -18.14 -1.07
C LYS A 113 -11.67 -19.25 -2.02
N SER A 114 -12.00 -20.50 -1.71
CA SER A 114 -11.64 -21.67 -2.54
C SER A 114 -12.14 -21.56 -3.99
N SER A 115 -13.30 -20.94 -4.21
CA SER A 115 -13.83 -20.67 -5.54
C SER A 115 -12.96 -19.69 -6.34
N VAL A 116 -12.41 -18.66 -5.68
CA VAL A 116 -11.50 -17.69 -6.31
C VAL A 116 -10.17 -18.35 -6.67
N VAL A 117 -9.67 -19.24 -5.81
CA VAL A 117 -8.47 -20.05 -6.10
C VAL A 117 -8.68 -20.89 -7.36
N ALA A 118 -9.84 -21.54 -7.50
CA ALA A 118 -10.15 -22.35 -8.67
C ALA A 118 -10.21 -21.51 -9.96
N LEU A 119 -10.89 -20.35 -9.93
CA LEU A 119 -10.96 -19.42 -11.06
C LEU A 119 -9.58 -18.90 -11.47
N ARG A 120 -8.73 -18.55 -10.49
CA ARG A 120 -7.36 -18.13 -10.73
C ARG A 120 -6.54 -19.23 -11.38
N ALA A 121 -6.67 -20.48 -10.91
CA ALA A 121 -5.99 -21.62 -11.51
C ALA A 121 -6.44 -21.85 -12.97
N GLU A 122 -7.73 -21.69 -13.27
CA GLU A 122 -8.24 -21.78 -14.64
C GLU A 122 -7.70 -20.66 -15.53
N PHE A 123 -7.72 -19.42 -15.06
CA PHE A 123 -7.15 -18.28 -15.77
C PHE A 123 -5.67 -18.53 -16.12
N LEU A 124 -4.87 -18.96 -15.14
CA LEU A 124 -3.44 -19.21 -15.34
C LEU A 124 -3.18 -20.35 -16.34
N ARG A 125 -4.02 -21.40 -16.35
CA ARG A 125 -3.92 -22.45 -17.37
C ARG A 125 -4.13 -21.88 -18.77
N LYS A 126 -5.21 -21.14 -18.99
CA LYS A 126 -5.52 -20.52 -20.29
C LYS A 126 -4.45 -19.51 -20.73
N TYR A 127 -3.94 -18.72 -19.78
CA TYR A 127 -2.86 -17.78 -20.05
C TYR A 127 -1.58 -18.51 -20.51
N ASN A 128 -1.23 -19.60 -19.85
CA ASN A 128 -0.07 -20.43 -20.21
C ASN A 128 -0.28 -21.15 -21.55
N GLU A 129 -1.49 -21.63 -21.84
CA GLU A 129 -1.86 -22.22 -23.13
C GLU A 129 -1.62 -21.23 -24.28
N ASN A 130 -2.02 -19.96 -24.14
CA ASN A 130 -1.69 -18.92 -25.13
C ASN A 130 -0.18 -18.71 -25.25
N GLY A 131 0.56 -18.72 -24.12
CA GLY A 131 2.01 -18.59 -24.10
C GLY A 131 2.75 -19.71 -24.85
N ASN A 132 2.21 -20.93 -24.80
CA ASN A 132 2.77 -22.12 -25.45
C ASN A 132 2.19 -22.40 -26.84
N SER A 133 1.23 -21.59 -27.30
CA SER A 133 0.58 -21.76 -28.59
C SER A 133 1.52 -21.37 -29.74
N PRO A 134 1.52 -22.12 -30.86
CA PRO A 134 2.20 -21.68 -32.09
C PRO A 134 1.58 -20.39 -32.67
N PHE A 135 0.33 -20.10 -32.33
CA PHE A 135 -0.39 -18.88 -32.70
C PHE A 135 -0.62 -18.00 -31.46
N LYS A 136 0.47 -17.66 -30.77
CA LYS A 136 0.44 -16.81 -29.57
C LYS A 136 -0.15 -15.45 -29.91
N ARG A 137 -1.14 -15.04 -29.12
CA ARG A 137 -1.72 -13.69 -29.20
C ARG A 137 -1.10 -12.78 -28.16
N THR A 138 -0.92 -11.52 -28.53
CA THR A 138 -0.52 -10.46 -27.58
C THR A 138 -1.59 -10.34 -26.51
N VAL A 139 -1.17 -10.38 -25.24
CA VAL A 139 -2.08 -10.18 -24.12
C VAL A 139 -2.03 -8.71 -23.72
N VAL A 140 -3.19 -8.08 -23.78
CA VAL A 140 -3.43 -6.68 -23.42
C VAL A 140 -4.20 -6.67 -22.11
N PHE A 141 -3.64 -6.03 -21.10
CA PHE A 141 -4.28 -5.81 -19.82
C PHE A 141 -4.84 -4.40 -19.78
N LEU A 142 -6.04 -4.23 -19.25
CA LEU A 142 -6.61 -2.93 -18.93
C LEU A 142 -7.01 -2.87 -17.48
N ASP A 143 -6.94 -1.68 -16.91
CA ASP A 143 -7.34 -1.43 -15.52
C ASP A 143 -7.69 0.05 -15.34
N GLU A 144 -8.51 0.33 -14.34
CA GLU A 144 -8.78 1.68 -13.85
C GLU A 144 -8.05 1.94 -12.53
N THR A 145 -7.39 3.08 -12.44
CA THR A 145 -6.78 3.53 -11.20
C THR A 145 -7.19 4.95 -10.83
N TRP A 146 -7.13 5.22 -9.52
CA TRP A 146 -7.61 6.46 -8.92
C TRP A 146 -6.47 7.19 -8.25
N ILE A 147 -6.22 8.42 -8.69
CA ILE A 147 -5.23 9.32 -8.10
C ILE A 147 -5.98 10.35 -7.26
N PHE A 148 -5.78 10.30 -5.95
CA PHE A 148 -6.35 11.27 -5.03
C PHE A 148 -5.51 12.53 -5.03
N ALA A 149 -6.14 13.71 -5.08
CA ALA A 149 -5.41 14.99 -5.04
C ALA A 149 -4.52 15.15 -3.79
N LYS A 150 -4.90 14.53 -2.67
CA LYS A 150 -4.12 14.53 -1.41
C LYS A 150 -3.10 13.39 -1.32
N GLY A 151 -3.05 12.50 -2.32
CA GLY A 151 -2.23 11.30 -2.34
C GLY A 151 -2.63 10.24 -1.30
N ASN A 152 -2.04 9.05 -1.41
CA ASN A 152 -2.22 7.96 -0.45
C ASN A 152 -0.93 7.76 0.36
N ARG A 153 -1.04 7.88 1.69
CA ARG A 153 0.08 7.55 2.59
C ARG A 153 0.19 6.05 2.71
N LYS A 154 1.33 5.50 2.28
CA LYS A 154 1.61 4.05 2.26
C LYS A 154 2.18 3.50 3.57
N ARG A 155 2.60 4.36 4.50
CA ARG A 155 3.26 3.97 5.75
C ARG A 155 2.52 4.51 6.97
N SER A 156 2.47 3.69 8.01
CA SER A 156 1.86 4.01 9.30
C SER A 156 2.56 3.27 10.44
N TRP A 157 2.29 3.70 11.68
CA TRP A 157 2.78 3.04 12.89
C TRP A 157 1.95 1.79 13.16
N GLN A 158 2.60 0.63 13.20
CA GLN A 158 1.94 -0.66 13.34
C GLN A 158 2.66 -1.51 14.38
N ASP A 159 1.90 -2.24 15.19
CA ASP A 159 2.38 -3.14 16.24
C ASP A 159 2.14 -4.62 15.95
N GLY A 160 1.62 -4.94 14.76
CA GLY A 160 1.24 -6.31 14.37
C GLY A 160 -0.19 -6.69 14.78
N SER A 161 -0.86 -5.87 15.60
CA SER A 161 -2.27 -6.04 15.92
C SER A 161 -3.18 -5.56 14.78
N VAL A 162 -4.34 -6.18 14.63
CA VAL A 162 -5.40 -5.71 13.73
C VAL A 162 -5.85 -4.28 14.12
N LYS A 163 -5.78 -3.93 15.41
CA LYS A 163 -6.10 -2.56 15.91
C LYS A 163 -5.09 -1.51 15.46
N GLY A 164 -3.83 -1.92 15.25
CA GLY A 164 -2.78 -1.08 14.68
C GLY A 164 -2.83 -1.01 13.15
N THR A 165 -3.76 -1.74 12.51
CA THR A 165 -3.98 -1.65 11.07
C THR A 165 -4.87 -0.45 10.81
N ARG A 166 -4.31 0.58 10.18
CA ARG A 166 -5.07 1.77 9.79
C ARG A 166 -6.20 1.36 8.84
N LYS A 167 -7.43 1.73 9.18
CA LYS A 167 -8.51 1.71 8.19
C LYS A 167 -8.17 2.71 7.11
N PRO A 168 -8.16 2.34 5.82
CA PRO A 168 -7.78 3.29 4.78
C PRO A 168 -8.73 4.49 4.84
N GLY A 169 -8.16 5.63 5.21
CA GLY A 169 -8.81 6.93 5.33
C GLY A 169 -8.00 7.94 4.54
N GLY A 170 -8.65 8.88 3.86
CA GLY A 170 -8.02 9.76 2.87
C GLY A 170 -8.63 9.68 1.47
N PHE A 171 -9.74 8.95 1.31
CA PHE A 171 -10.50 8.90 0.05
C PHE A 171 -11.35 10.16 -0.20
N GLU A 172 -11.25 11.17 0.66
CA GLU A 172 -12.00 12.42 0.57
C GLU A 172 -11.26 13.48 -0.25
N GLY A 173 -11.97 14.04 -1.23
CA GLY A 173 -11.47 15.09 -2.12
C GLY A 173 -11.56 14.71 -3.59
N LYS A 174 -11.21 15.67 -4.46
CA LYS A 174 -11.17 15.47 -5.91
C LYS A 174 -10.24 14.32 -6.28
N ARG A 175 -10.65 13.52 -7.26
CA ARG A 175 -9.92 12.37 -7.78
C ARG A 175 -9.67 12.57 -9.26
N CYS A 176 -8.61 11.94 -9.75
CA CYS A 176 -8.35 11.76 -11.15
C CYS A 176 -8.46 10.27 -11.46
N ILE A 177 -9.28 9.92 -12.44
CA ILE A 177 -9.43 8.57 -12.96
C ILE A 177 -8.44 8.42 -14.10
N VAL A 178 -7.70 7.32 -14.09
CA VAL A 178 -6.83 6.91 -15.19
C VAL A 178 -7.29 5.53 -15.62
N LEU A 179 -7.79 5.45 -16.84
CA LEU A 179 -8.10 4.20 -17.54
C LEU A 179 -7.11 4.05 -18.70
N HIS A 180 -6.46 2.90 -18.76
CA HIS A 180 -5.51 2.60 -19.83
C HIS A 180 -5.41 1.09 -20.08
N ALA A 181 -4.94 0.73 -21.26
CA ALA A 181 -4.51 -0.62 -21.61
C ALA A 181 -3.01 -0.70 -21.96
N GLY A 182 -2.38 -1.85 -21.71
CA GLY A 182 -0.99 -2.12 -22.08
C GLY A 182 -0.71 -3.60 -22.28
N HIS A 183 0.36 -3.88 -23.01
CA HIS A 183 0.87 -5.23 -23.27
C HIS A 183 2.37 -5.27 -22.96
N SER A 184 3.04 -6.40 -23.25
CA SER A 184 4.48 -6.58 -22.99
C SER A 184 5.40 -5.57 -23.70
N GLY A 185 4.91 -4.87 -24.73
CA GLY A 185 5.66 -3.85 -25.46
C GLY A 185 5.46 -2.43 -24.92
N GLY A 186 4.55 -2.22 -23.97
CA GLY A 186 4.22 -0.91 -23.42
C GLY A 186 2.73 -0.61 -23.42
N PHE A 187 2.41 0.66 -23.27
CA PHE A 187 1.03 1.15 -23.31
C PHE A 187 0.51 1.20 -24.75
N VAL A 188 -0.78 0.90 -24.93
CA VAL A 188 -1.45 1.04 -26.22
C VAL A 188 -1.54 2.53 -26.57
N GLU A 189 -0.90 2.95 -27.65
CA GLU A 189 -0.86 4.36 -28.04
C GLU A 189 -2.28 4.92 -28.25
N ASN A 190 -2.50 6.17 -27.89
CA ASN A 190 -3.81 6.86 -27.99
C ASN A 190 -4.99 6.21 -27.22
N ALA A 191 -4.73 5.18 -26.41
CA ALA A 191 -5.77 4.51 -25.60
C ALA A 191 -5.93 5.09 -24.18
N SER A 192 -5.20 6.14 -23.80
CA SER A 192 -5.32 6.73 -22.45
C SER A 192 -6.64 7.50 -22.29
N LEU A 193 -7.35 7.28 -21.17
CA LEU A 193 -8.44 8.14 -20.72
C LEU A 193 -8.15 8.64 -19.30
N ILE A 194 -8.04 9.97 -19.17
CA ILE A 194 -7.73 10.63 -17.90
C ILE A 194 -8.74 11.75 -17.68
N TYR A 195 -9.47 11.72 -16.57
CA TYR A 195 -10.44 12.77 -16.23
C TYR A 195 -10.65 12.93 -14.72
N GLY A 196 -11.00 14.15 -14.31
CA GLY A 196 -11.28 14.48 -12.91
C GLY A 196 -12.73 14.18 -12.52
N THR A 197 -12.94 13.74 -11.29
CA THR A 197 -14.28 13.53 -10.74
C THR A 197 -14.95 14.86 -10.37
N ALA A 198 -16.24 15.00 -10.69
CA ALA A 198 -17.03 16.16 -10.27
C ALA A 198 -17.46 16.02 -8.79
N SER A 199 -17.66 14.78 -8.32
CA SER A 199 -18.10 14.49 -6.96
C SER A 199 -16.98 14.64 -5.92
N LYS A 200 -17.32 15.25 -4.78
CA LYS A 200 -16.48 15.32 -3.57
C LYS A 200 -16.74 14.15 -2.60
N LEU A 201 -17.77 13.34 -2.87
CA LEU A 201 -18.27 12.29 -1.98
C LEU A 201 -17.71 10.92 -2.35
N ALA A 202 -17.72 10.02 -1.37
CA ALA A 202 -17.11 8.71 -1.45
C ALA A 202 -17.82 7.73 -2.39
N ASP A 203 -19.01 8.06 -2.89
CA ASP A 203 -19.82 7.20 -3.74
C ASP A 203 -19.20 7.09 -5.15
N TYR A 204 -18.65 5.91 -5.41
CA TYR A 204 -17.75 5.58 -6.51
C TYR A 204 -18.51 5.24 -7.80
N HIS A 205 -19.80 4.90 -7.71
CA HIS A 205 -20.56 4.33 -8.82
C HIS A 205 -21.02 5.35 -9.87
N GLY A 206 -20.86 6.65 -9.62
CA GLY A 206 -21.23 7.70 -10.58
C GLY A 206 -20.11 8.15 -11.53
N ASP A 207 -18.84 8.03 -11.11
CA ASP A 207 -17.73 8.67 -11.81
C ASP A 207 -17.10 7.80 -12.91
N MET A 208 -17.13 6.47 -12.77
CA MET A 208 -16.81 5.50 -13.82
C MET A 208 -18.01 4.58 -14.03
N ASN A 209 -18.59 4.58 -15.22
CA ASN A 209 -19.81 3.85 -15.54
C ASN A 209 -19.70 3.10 -16.87
N GLY A 210 -20.70 2.26 -17.17
CA GLY A 210 -20.71 1.42 -18.37
C GLY A 210 -20.65 2.20 -19.67
N ASP A 211 -21.23 3.40 -19.73
CA ASP A 211 -21.22 4.24 -20.93
C ASP A 211 -19.82 4.81 -21.21
N ILE A 212 -19.14 5.31 -20.18
CA ILE A 212 -17.76 5.80 -20.30
C ILE A 212 -16.83 4.65 -20.70
N SER A 213 -16.97 3.48 -20.05
CA SER A 213 -16.19 2.29 -20.37
C SER A 213 -16.41 1.85 -21.82
N LEU A 214 -17.67 1.72 -22.25
CA LEU A 214 -18.00 1.29 -23.61
C LEU A 214 -17.53 2.30 -24.67
N LYS A 215 -17.71 3.59 -24.41
CA LYS A 215 -17.23 4.65 -25.29
C LYS A 215 -15.72 4.59 -25.45
N TRP A 216 -15.00 4.45 -24.34
CA TRP A 216 -13.54 4.28 -24.36
C TRP A 216 -13.10 3.04 -25.14
N VAL A 217 -13.75 1.89 -24.92
CA VAL A 217 -13.44 0.66 -25.67
C VAL A 217 -13.59 0.88 -27.17
N LYS A 218 -14.70 1.50 -27.60
CA LYS A 218 -15.02 1.72 -29.02
C LYS A 218 -14.14 2.79 -29.68
N GLU A 219 -13.90 3.90 -29.00
CA GLU A 219 -13.27 5.09 -29.61
C GLU A 219 -11.77 5.18 -29.37
N LYS A 220 -11.26 4.51 -28.33
CA LYS A 220 -9.85 4.65 -27.89
C LYS A 220 -9.11 3.33 -27.86
N LEU A 221 -9.70 2.26 -27.34
CA LEU A 221 -9.00 0.98 -27.24
C LEU A 221 -8.96 0.25 -28.59
N VAL A 222 -10.11 -0.20 -29.08
CA VAL A 222 -10.22 -1.06 -30.28
C VAL A 222 -9.54 -0.45 -31.52
N PRO A 223 -9.68 0.85 -31.84
CA PRO A 223 -9.04 1.42 -33.02
C PRO A 223 -7.51 1.46 -32.96
N ASN A 224 -6.92 1.38 -31.75
CA ASN A 224 -5.48 1.43 -31.54
C ASN A 224 -4.88 0.06 -31.18
N LEU A 225 -5.67 -1.02 -31.27
CA LEU A 225 -5.20 -2.37 -30.99
C LEU A 225 -4.75 -3.10 -32.25
N GLU A 226 -3.63 -3.80 -32.14
CA GLU A 226 -3.22 -4.78 -33.14
C GLU A 226 -4.03 -6.08 -32.98
N GLU A 227 -4.69 -6.51 -34.04
CA GLU A 227 -5.42 -7.78 -34.09
C GLU A 227 -4.57 -8.89 -34.73
N PRO A 228 -4.63 -10.15 -34.24
CA PRO A 228 -5.46 -10.63 -33.12
C PRO A 228 -4.76 -10.51 -31.76
N CYS A 229 -5.48 -10.03 -30.75
CA CYS A 229 -5.01 -9.95 -29.36
C CYS A 229 -5.98 -10.60 -28.36
N LEU A 230 -5.53 -10.76 -27.11
CA LEU A 230 -6.33 -11.19 -25.97
C LEU A 230 -6.47 -10.02 -25.01
N ILE A 231 -7.70 -9.69 -24.61
CA ILE A 231 -7.96 -8.63 -23.64
C ILE A 231 -8.24 -9.26 -22.28
N VAL A 232 -7.50 -8.82 -21.26
CA VAL A 232 -7.67 -9.21 -19.86
C VAL A 232 -8.08 -7.98 -19.06
N MET A 233 -9.17 -8.12 -18.30
CA MET A 233 -9.73 -7.09 -17.44
C MET A 233 -10.30 -7.72 -16.17
N ASP A 234 -10.60 -6.90 -15.17
CA ASP A 234 -11.24 -7.37 -13.95
C ASP A 234 -12.75 -7.65 -14.14
N ASN A 235 -13.42 -8.11 -13.09
CA ASN A 235 -14.86 -8.41 -13.12
C ASN A 235 -15.68 -7.30 -12.43
N ALA A 236 -15.42 -6.04 -12.77
CA ALA A 236 -16.23 -4.93 -12.30
C ALA A 236 -17.62 -4.91 -12.96
N SER A 237 -18.65 -4.59 -12.19
CA SER A 237 -20.05 -4.67 -12.65
C SER A 237 -20.34 -3.76 -13.85
N TYR A 238 -19.61 -2.65 -14.02
CA TYR A 238 -19.80 -1.73 -15.15
C TYR A 238 -19.17 -2.21 -16.45
N HIS A 239 -18.27 -3.20 -16.42
CA HIS A 239 -17.77 -3.84 -17.64
C HIS A 239 -18.81 -4.74 -18.31
N SER A 240 -19.88 -5.08 -17.59
CA SER A 240 -20.96 -5.95 -18.03
C SER A 240 -22.26 -5.17 -18.10
N VAL A 241 -22.55 -4.55 -19.25
CA VAL A 241 -23.84 -3.89 -19.48
C VAL A 241 -24.82 -4.89 -20.09
N LEU A 242 -25.98 -5.05 -19.47
CA LEU A 242 -27.10 -5.85 -19.98
C LEU A 242 -27.52 -5.30 -21.35
N VAL A 243 -27.39 -6.12 -22.40
CA VAL A 243 -27.80 -5.76 -23.76
C VAL A 243 -29.33 -5.75 -23.92
N GLU A 244 -30.02 -6.58 -23.14
CA GLU A 244 -31.49 -6.68 -23.17
C GLU A 244 -32.02 -7.06 -21.79
N LYS A 245 -33.04 -6.34 -21.33
CA LYS A 245 -33.86 -6.75 -20.18
C LYS A 245 -35.10 -7.43 -20.76
N GLN A 246 -35.11 -8.76 -20.84
CA GLN A 246 -36.33 -9.47 -21.23
C GLN A 246 -37.41 -9.12 -20.19
N GLN A 247 -38.50 -8.48 -20.64
CA GLN A 247 -39.67 -8.25 -19.82
C GLN A 247 -40.30 -9.60 -19.52
N TYR A 248 -40.20 -10.07 -18.27
CA TYR A 248 -40.97 -11.21 -17.81
C TYR A 248 -42.35 -10.72 -17.36
N HIS A 249 -43.42 -11.25 -17.95
CA HIS A 249 -44.76 -11.13 -17.37
C HIS A 249 -44.79 -11.85 -16.01
N LEU A 250 -45.47 -11.28 -15.02
CA LEU A 250 -45.61 -11.87 -13.68
C LEU A 250 -46.03 -13.34 -13.76
N GLY A 251 -45.24 -14.24 -13.19
CA GLY A 251 -45.63 -15.64 -12.97
C GLY A 251 -44.73 -16.72 -13.56
N GLN A 252 -43.70 -16.39 -14.35
CA GLN A 252 -42.75 -17.39 -14.85
C GLN A 252 -41.48 -17.46 -13.99
N LYS A 253 -41.16 -18.65 -13.45
CA LYS A 253 -39.85 -18.91 -12.85
C LYS A 253 -38.78 -18.86 -13.94
N PRO A 254 -37.64 -18.19 -13.73
CA PRO A 254 -36.60 -18.09 -14.74
C PRO A 254 -36.02 -19.48 -15.04
N ARG A 255 -36.28 -20.00 -16.24
CA ARG A 255 -35.46 -21.06 -16.85
C ARG A 255 -34.18 -20.40 -17.35
N SER A 256 -33.05 -20.92 -16.89
CA SER A 256 -31.66 -20.62 -17.27
C SER A 256 -31.43 -19.31 -18.04
N TYR A 257 -30.76 -18.36 -17.37
CA TYR A 257 -30.26 -17.11 -17.95
C TYR A 257 -29.47 -17.36 -19.25
N SER A 258 -30.14 -17.21 -20.40
CA SER A 258 -29.52 -17.20 -21.71
C SER A 258 -29.22 -15.76 -22.10
N GLY A 259 -27.96 -15.35 -22.00
CA GLY A 259 -27.51 -14.05 -22.49
C GLY A 259 -26.64 -13.25 -21.54
N TRP A 260 -25.67 -13.87 -20.87
CA TRP A 260 -24.52 -13.12 -20.37
C TRP A 260 -23.60 -12.84 -21.55
N ARG A 261 -23.25 -11.57 -21.79
CA ARG A 261 -21.88 -11.31 -22.28
C ARG A 261 -20.98 -11.62 -21.10
N GLU A 262 -20.62 -12.89 -20.93
CA GLU A 262 -19.40 -13.21 -20.21
C GLU A 262 -18.30 -12.51 -20.99
N THR A 263 -17.87 -11.35 -20.51
CA THR A 263 -16.63 -10.74 -20.96
C THR A 263 -15.44 -11.47 -20.34
N THR A 264 -15.51 -12.80 -20.32
CA THR A 264 -14.34 -13.62 -20.53
C THR A 264 -14.09 -13.54 -22.04
N LEU A 265 -13.38 -12.52 -22.51
CA LEU A 265 -12.94 -12.43 -23.91
C LEU A 265 -11.84 -13.49 -24.16
N ILE A 266 -12.23 -14.76 -24.05
CA ILE A 266 -11.59 -15.86 -24.78
C ILE A 266 -12.24 -15.84 -26.16
N LEU A 267 -11.52 -15.24 -27.10
CA LEU A 267 -11.44 -15.71 -28.48
C LEU A 267 -12.76 -16.08 -29.16
N ARG A 268 -13.39 -15.11 -29.80
CA ARG A 268 -14.09 -15.39 -31.06
C ARG A 268 -13.59 -14.42 -32.12
N GLY A 269 -12.67 -14.92 -32.95
CA GLY A 269 -12.50 -14.35 -34.27
C GLY A 269 -13.81 -14.55 -35.02
N THR A 270 -14.59 -13.47 -35.16
CA THR A 270 -15.62 -13.27 -36.19
C THR A 270 -16.14 -11.85 -36.05
N ASN A 271 -15.77 -11.01 -37.03
CA ASN A 271 -16.50 -9.84 -37.54
C ASN A 271 -17.52 -9.20 -36.59
N LEU A 272 -17.11 -8.17 -35.86
CA LEU A 272 -18.02 -7.12 -35.41
C LEU A 272 -18.52 -6.35 -36.66
N LYS A 273 -19.57 -6.85 -37.31
CA LYS A 273 -20.39 -6.02 -38.19
C LYS A 273 -21.16 -5.05 -37.31
N VAL A 274 -20.72 -3.79 -37.30
CA VAL A 274 -21.53 -2.67 -36.84
C VAL A 274 -22.55 -2.43 -37.94
N SER A 275 -23.83 -2.73 -37.68
CA SER A 275 -24.91 -2.21 -38.52
C SER A 275 -25.02 -0.71 -38.24
N SER A 276 -24.99 0.07 -39.33
CA SER A 276 -25.29 1.50 -39.40
C SER A 276 -26.58 1.88 -38.69
#